data_AF-D7RV91-F1
#
_entry.id   AF-D7RV91-F1
#
_cell.length_a   1.000
_cell.length_b   1.000
_cell.length_c   1.000
_cell.angle_alpha   90.00
_cell.angle_beta   90.00
_cell.angle_gamma   90.00
#
_symmetry.space_group_name_H-M   'P 1'
#
loop_
_entity.id
_entity.type
_entity.pdbx_description
1 polymer ?
#
loop_
_entity_poly.entity_id
_entity_poly.type
_entity_poly.pdbx_seq_one_letter_code
_entity_poly.pdbx_strand_id
1 'polypeptide(L)'
;AARSPTTTRTPTPSTSEKASHVPEATPTYSEANEVAGEATMWGKDKYKALNGHIFSFESECTFTFCRDCAEPGGDFNIEIKKHKNGDIEEIKALIDDVEILVVRNSISVNEE
;
A
#
# COMPACT_ATOMS: atom_id res chain seq x y z
N ALA A 1 69.15 47.99 5.28
CA ALA A 1 69.78 46.94 6.09
C ALA A 1 68.68 46.21 6.86
N ALA A 2 68.29 45.01 6.46
CA ALA A 2 68.76 43.70 6.98
C ALA A 2 68.14 43.39 8.37
N ARG A 3 67.55 42.24 8.73
CA ARG A 3 67.40 40.89 8.15
C ARG A 3 66.37 40.11 9.04
N SER A 4 65.65 39.14 8.48
CA SER A 4 64.69 38.22 9.16
C SER A 4 65.35 37.20 10.11
N PRO A 5 64.56 36.39 10.85
CA PRO A 5 64.36 34.98 10.42
C PRO A 5 62.87 34.53 10.57
N THR A 6 62.19 34.01 9.55
CA THR A 6 62.11 32.60 9.06
C THR A 6 61.94 31.52 10.13
N THR A 7 60.78 30.87 10.15
CA THR A 7 60.68 29.40 10.18
C THR A 7 59.50 28.95 9.32
N THR A 8 59.82 28.10 8.36
CA THR A 8 59.00 27.51 7.30
C THR A 8 58.22 26.28 7.81
N ARG A 9 57.03 26.02 7.26
CA ARG A 9 56.58 24.67 6.80
C ARG A 9 55.26 24.77 6.00
N THR A 10 55.39 24.58 4.68
CA THR A 10 54.38 24.30 3.64
C THR A 10 53.80 22.87 3.78
N PRO A 11 52.94 22.36 2.86
CA PRO A 11 51.66 22.82 2.26
C PRO A 11 50.51 21.86 2.69
N THR A 12 49.26 21.95 2.20
CA THR A 12 48.60 21.01 1.24
C THR A 12 47.10 21.36 1.13
N PRO A 13 46.44 21.22 -0.04
CA PRO A 13 45.11 21.73 -0.33
C PRO A 13 44.00 20.69 -0.12
N SER A 14 42.76 21.03 -0.52
CA SER A 14 41.50 20.27 -0.47
C SER A 14 40.72 20.46 0.84
N THR A 15 39.41 20.71 0.85
CA THR A 15 38.35 20.15 0.01
C THR A 15 37.16 21.10 -0.10
N SER A 16 36.68 21.28 -1.34
CA SER A 16 35.30 21.54 -1.77
C SER A 16 34.26 21.85 -0.66
N GLU A 17 33.84 23.11 -0.54
CA GLU A 17 32.53 23.48 0.03
C GLU A 17 31.43 22.95 -0.90
N LYS A 18 31.09 21.66 -0.78
CA LYS A 18 29.89 21.09 -1.39
C LYS A 18 28.79 21.07 -0.33
N ALA A 19 27.98 22.13 -0.35
CA ALA A 19 26.59 22.21 0.11
C ALA A 19 26.18 21.19 1.19
N SER A 20 26.48 21.48 2.45
CA SER A 20 26.01 20.71 3.62
C SER A 20 24.84 21.41 4.31
N HIS A 21 23.81 21.82 3.57
CA HIS A 21 22.68 22.55 4.16
C HIS A 21 21.31 22.27 3.51
N VAL A 22 21.11 21.06 3.01
CA VAL A 22 19.74 20.58 2.75
C VAL A 22 19.45 19.52 3.82
N PRO A 23 18.61 19.80 4.83
CA PRO A 23 18.12 18.73 5.67
C PRO A 23 17.37 17.74 4.77
N GLU A 24 17.75 16.47 4.84
CA GLU A 24 17.01 15.41 4.18
C GLU A 24 15.58 15.45 4.72
N ALA A 25 14.63 15.81 3.85
CA ALA A 25 13.22 15.79 4.16
C ALA A 25 12.73 14.33 4.10
N THR A 26 13.28 13.48 4.96
CA THR A 26 12.68 12.18 5.21
C THR A 26 11.38 12.46 5.98
N PRO A 27 10.20 12.17 5.42
CA PRO A 27 8.96 12.37 6.16
C PRO A 27 8.99 11.50 7.42
N THR A 28 8.97 12.15 8.58
CA THR A 28 8.78 11.46 9.86
C THR A 28 7.32 11.06 9.96
N TYR A 29 7.00 9.86 9.47
CA TYR A 29 5.73 9.23 9.81
C TYR A 29 5.81 8.84 11.28
N SER A 30 4.87 9.32 12.09
CA SER A 30 4.57 8.66 13.35
C SER A 30 4.29 7.20 13.03
N GLU A 31 4.90 6.25 13.74
CA GLU A 31 4.53 4.85 13.62
C GLU A 31 3.00 4.78 13.61
N ALA A 32 2.45 4.30 12.50
CA ALA A 32 1.02 4.10 12.42
C ALA A 32 0.71 3.20 13.61
N ASN A 33 -0.14 3.67 14.52
CA ASN A 33 -0.74 2.79 15.49
C ASN A 33 -1.66 1.91 14.63
N GLU A 34 -1.10 0.83 14.06
CA GLU A 34 -1.76 -0.02 13.08
C GLU A 34 -2.91 -0.70 13.80
N VAL A 35 -4.04 -0.01 13.89
CA VAL A 35 -5.31 -0.62 14.20
C VAL A 35 -5.64 -1.44 12.97
N ALA A 36 -5.18 -2.68 12.94
CA ALA A 36 -5.54 -3.65 11.93
C ALA A 36 -7.07 -3.77 11.92
N GLY A 37 -7.68 -3.37 10.80
CA GLY A 37 -9.10 -3.54 10.54
C GLY A 37 -9.37 -4.89 9.88
N GLU A 38 -10.56 -5.44 10.11
CA GLU A 38 -11.00 -6.69 9.46
C GLU A 38 -12.33 -6.45 8.77
N ALA A 39 -12.39 -6.75 7.47
CA ALA A 39 -13.64 -6.79 6.72
C ALA A 39 -14.09 -8.25 6.56
N THR A 40 -15.36 -8.52 6.86
CA THR A 40 -15.94 -9.86 6.74
C THR A 40 -17.35 -9.82 6.17
N MET A 41 -17.74 -10.88 5.48
CA MET A 41 -19.12 -11.13 5.10
C MET A 41 -19.56 -12.51 5.57
N TRP A 42 -20.83 -12.64 5.94
CA TRP A 42 -21.41 -13.91 6.34
C TRP A 42 -22.90 -13.97 6.03
N GLY A 43 -23.41 -15.19 5.86
CA GLY A 43 -24.79 -15.41 5.45
C GLY A 43 -25.13 -14.73 4.12
N LYS A 44 -26.41 -14.43 3.93
CA LYS A 44 -26.94 -13.89 2.66
C LYS A 44 -26.59 -12.42 2.43
N ASP A 45 -26.48 -11.61 3.47
CA ASP A 45 -26.47 -10.14 3.31
C ASP A 45 -25.70 -9.40 4.40
N LYS A 46 -24.98 -10.07 5.31
CA LYS A 46 -24.30 -9.40 6.44
C LYS A 46 -22.85 -9.11 6.14
N TYR A 47 -22.43 -7.89 6.48
CA TYR A 47 -21.08 -7.39 6.26
C TYR A 47 -20.59 -6.64 7.51
N LYS A 48 -19.28 -6.74 7.77
CA LYS A 48 -18.52 -5.90 8.70
C LYS A 48 -17.47 -5.15 7.89
N ALA A 49 -17.50 -3.82 7.95
CA ALA A 49 -16.46 -2.98 7.34
C ALA A 49 -15.18 -2.95 8.19
N LEU A 50 -14.06 -2.48 7.62
CA LEU A 50 -12.76 -2.38 8.29
C LEU A 50 -12.80 -1.57 9.61
N ASN A 51 -13.73 -0.61 9.72
CA ASN A 51 -13.96 0.19 10.93
C ASN A 51 -14.90 -0.49 11.94
N GLY A 52 -15.25 -1.75 11.74
CA GLY A 52 -16.14 -2.53 12.60
C GLY A 52 -17.64 -2.29 12.39
N HIS A 53 -18.04 -1.41 11.47
CA HIS A 53 -19.47 -1.15 11.23
C HIS A 53 -20.15 -2.35 10.56
N ILE A 54 -21.21 -2.85 11.18
CA ILE A 54 -22.00 -3.97 10.69
C ILE A 54 -23.23 -3.45 9.95
N PHE A 55 -23.45 -3.93 8.74
CA PHE A 55 -24.60 -3.54 7.92
C PHE A 55 -25.14 -4.72 7.10
N SER A 56 -26.30 -4.49 6.48
CA SER A 56 -26.94 -5.47 5.59
C SER A 56 -27.05 -4.92 4.18
N PHE A 57 -26.68 -5.71 3.20
CA PHE A 57 -26.71 -5.34 1.79
C PHE A 57 -27.04 -6.56 0.91
N GLU A 58 -28.12 -6.49 0.16
CA GLU A 58 -28.52 -7.52 -0.79
C GLU A 58 -28.26 -7.03 -2.21
N SER A 59 -27.50 -7.80 -2.99
CA SER A 59 -27.15 -7.51 -4.38
C SER A 59 -27.05 -8.79 -5.18
N GLU A 60 -27.55 -8.74 -6.42
CA GLU A 60 -27.34 -9.76 -7.45
C GLU A 60 -26.21 -9.36 -8.43
N CYS A 61 -25.63 -8.17 -8.26
CA CYS A 61 -24.57 -7.63 -9.09
C CYS A 61 -23.18 -7.90 -8.48
N THR A 62 -22.15 -7.86 -9.32
CA THR A 62 -20.76 -7.78 -8.86
C THR A 62 -20.53 -6.46 -8.14
N PHE A 63 -19.87 -6.50 -6.98
CA PHE A 63 -19.52 -5.31 -6.20
C PHE A 63 -18.09 -5.38 -5.67
N THR A 64 -17.48 -4.23 -5.46
CA THR A 64 -16.18 -4.11 -4.79
C THR A 64 -16.34 -4.35 -3.30
N PHE A 65 -15.67 -5.37 -2.78
CA PHE A 65 -15.63 -5.68 -1.35
C PHE A 65 -14.55 -4.88 -0.63
N CYS A 66 -13.35 -4.82 -1.19
CA CYS A 66 -12.24 -4.04 -0.66
C CYS A 66 -11.30 -3.65 -1.81
N ARG A 67 -10.84 -2.41 -1.82
CA ARG A 67 -9.97 -1.86 -2.87
C ARG A 67 -9.05 -0.81 -2.28
N ASP A 68 -7.81 -0.79 -2.75
CA ASP A 68 -6.93 0.35 -2.55
C ASP A 68 -7.31 1.51 -3.49
N CYS A 69 -7.56 2.67 -2.89
CA CYS A 69 -7.98 3.89 -3.56
C CYS A 69 -7.00 5.04 -3.30
N ALA A 70 -5.81 4.77 -2.75
CA ALA A 70 -4.81 5.80 -2.47
C ALA A 70 -4.32 6.47 -3.76
N GLU A 71 -4.05 5.67 -4.79
CA GLU A 71 -3.57 6.13 -6.10
C GLU A 71 -4.41 5.54 -7.26
N PRO A 72 -4.39 6.17 -8.45
CA PRO A 72 -4.99 5.58 -9.65
C PRO A 72 -4.35 4.21 -9.95
N GLY A 73 -5.19 3.17 -10.05
CA GLY A 73 -4.74 1.78 -10.17
C GLY A 73 -4.93 1.04 -8.85
N GLY A 74 -4.32 1.53 -7.77
CA GLY A 74 -4.32 0.89 -6.45
C GLY A 74 -3.56 -0.45 -6.46
N ASP A 75 -3.04 -0.85 -5.31
CA ASP A 75 -2.26 -2.10 -5.21
C ASP A 75 -3.15 -3.36 -5.30
N PHE A 76 -4.43 -3.24 -4.95
CA PHE A 76 -5.38 -4.36 -5.04
C PHE A 76 -6.85 -3.94 -5.23
N ASN A 77 -7.62 -4.86 -5.79
CA ASN A 77 -9.08 -4.79 -5.89
C ASN A 77 -9.70 -6.18 -5.69
N ILE A 78 -10.63 -6.30 -4.76
CA ILE A 78 -11.39 -7.52 -4.48
C ILE A 78 -12.85 -7.28 -4.82
N GLU A 79 -13.36 -8.04 -5.78
CA GLU A 79 -14.73 -8.04 -6.23
C GLU A 79 -15.43 -9.34 -5.88
N ILE A 80 -16.70 -9.23 -5.53
CA ILE A 80 -17.55 -10.38 -5.20
C ILE A 80 -18.79 -10.33 -6.08
N LYS A 81 -19.09 -11.46 -6.71
CA LYS A 81 -20.36 -11.71 -7.39
C LYS A 81 -21.19 -12.67 -6.58
N LYS A 82 -22.47 -12.36 -6.41
CA LYS A 82 -23.41 -13.19 -5.66
C LYS A 82 -24.51 -13.73 -6.57
N HIS A 83 -24.92 -14.96 -6.30
CA HIS A 83 -26.14 -15.52 -6.85
C HIS A 83 -27.38 -14.92 -6.16
N LYS A 84 -28.54 -15.05 -6.81
CA LYS A 84 -29.84 -14.59 -6.28
C LYS A 84 -30.21 -15.19 -4.93
N ASN A 85 -29.71 -16.39 -4.64
CA ASN A 85 -29.94 -17.06 -3.36
C ASN A 85 -29.07 -16.51 -2.22
N GLY A 86 -28.10 -15.64 -2.52
CA GLY A 86 -27.18 -15.06 -1.54
C GLY A 86 -25.81 -15.73 -1.47
N ASP A 87 -25.61 -16.83 -2.19
CA ASP A 87 -24.33 -17.53 -2.19
C ASP A 87 -23.30 -16.75 -3.00
N ILE A 88 -22.03 -16.92 -2.66
CA ILE A 88 -20.92 -16.39 -3.44
C ILE A 88 -20.81 -17.21 -4.73
N GLU A 89 -20.93 -16.53 -5.87
CA GLU A 89 -20.75 -17.13 -7.19
C GLU A 89 -19.27 -17.11 -7.58
N GLU A 90 -18.62 -15.98 -7.36
CA GLU A 90 -17.26 -15.69 -7.81
C GLU A 90 -16.60 -14.67 -6.88
N ILE A 91 -15.32 -14.88 -6.60
CA ILE A 91 -14.43 -13.88 -5.98
C ILE A 91 -13.31 -13.61 -6.98
N LYS A 92 -13.18 -12.35 -7.38
CA LYS A 92 -12.09 -11.88 -8.25
C LYS A 92 -11.20 -10.96 -7.45
N ALA A 93 -9.92 -11.29 -7.34
CA ALA A 93 -8.92 -10.45 -6.72
C ALA A 93 -7.86 -10.08 -7.76
N LEU A 94 -7.63 -8.79 -7.95
CA LEU A 94 -6.46 -8.27 -8.66
C LEU A 94 -5.49 -7.75 -7.60
N ILE A 95 -4.27 -8.29 -7.57
CA ILE A 95 -3.19 -7.85 -6.68
C ILE A 95 -2.01 -7.54 -7.58
N ASP A 96 -1.62 -6.27 -7.63
CA ASP A 96 -0.74 -5.73 -8.67
C ASP A 96 -1.27 -6.15 -10.08
N ASP A 97 -0.49 -6.94 -10.82
CA ASP A 97 -0.84 -7.46 -12.14
C ASP A 97 -1.31 -8.93 -12.13
N VAL A 98 -1.54 -9.50 -10.94
CA VAL A 98 -1.95 -10.91 -10.77
C VAL A 98 -3.46 -11.01 -10.56
N GLU A 99 -4.14 -11.69 -11.48
CA GLU A 99 -5.56 -12.02 -11.35
C GLU A 99 -5.74 -13.37 -10.66
N ILE A 100 -6.45 -13.38 -9.54
CA ILE A 100 -6.88 -14.58 -8.82
C ILE A 100 -8.40 -14.66 -8.96
N LEU A 101 -8.88 -15.79 -9.47
CA LEU A 101 -10.29 -16.06 -9.64
C LEU A 101 -10.68 -17.30 -8.83
N VAL A 102 -11.64 -17.15 -7.93
CA VAL A 102 -12.22 -18.25 -7.14
C VAL A 102 -13.65 -18.49 -7.62
N VAL A 103 -13.87 -19.67 -8.20
CA VAL A 103 -15.20 -20.11 -8.65
C VAL A 103 -15.46 -21.48 -8.05
N ARG A 104 -16.47 -21.55 -7.17
CA ARG A 104 -16.87 -22.78 -6.45
C ARG A 104 -15.71 -23.45 -5.70
N ASN A 105 -15.15 -24.52 -6.28
CA ASN A 105 -14.07 -25.33 -5.69
C ASN A 105 -12.75 -25.18 -6.44
N SER A 106 -12.68 -24.21 -7.36
CA SER A 106 -11.53 -23.98 -8.23
C SER A 106 -10.97 -22.60 -7.98
N ILE A 107 -9.65 -22.53 -7.94
CA ILE A 107 -8.87 -21.30 -7.88
C ILE A 107 -7.99 -21.33 -9.12
N SER A 108 -8.05 -20.28 -9.93
CA SER A 108 -7.15 -20.07 -11.06
C SER A 108 -6.38 -18.79 -10.86
N VAL A 109 -5.13 -18.78 -11.32
CA VAL A 109 -4.24 -17.62 -11.26
C VAL A 109 -3.86 -17.28 -12.68
N ASN A 110 -4.18 -16.07 -13.15
CA ASN A 110 -3.93 -15.64 -14.52
C ASN A 110 -4.46 -16.64 -15.58
N GLU A 111 -5.66 -17.19 -15.34
CA GLU A 111 -6.34 -18.17 -16.20
C GLU A 111 -5.69 -19.56 -16.29
N GLU A 112 -4.69 -19.88 -15.45
CA GLU A 112 -4.08 -21.20 -15.26
C GLU A 112 -4.62 -21.91 -13.99
#